data_AF-A0AAQ1MD94-F1
#
_entry.id   AF-A0AAQ1MD94-F1
#
_cell.length_a   1.000
_cell.length_b   1.000
_cell.length_c   1.000
_cell.angle_alpha   90.00
_cell.angle_beta   90.00
_cell.angle_gamma   90.00
#
_symmetry.space_group_name_H-M   'P 1'
#
loop_
_entity.id
_entity.type
_entity.pdbx_description
1 polymer ?
#
loop_
_entity_poly.entity_id
_entity_poly.type
_entity_poly.pdbx_seq_one_letter_code
_entity_poly.pdbx_strand_id
1 'polypeptide(L)'
;MSAQTEVAVVIPSLDPDEKMTTLIERLKEAGFEKILVVNDGSSSQYDCFYEGAQELGCTVLKHAVNWGKGRALKTAFNYFLNELPQYVGMVAVDSDGQHSVEDTIRCAQVLLEHPDALVLGCRDFKKENIPFRSRFGNVLTCKVLKALCGVGVSDSQTGLRGFSRQMMKQFMDTKGERFEFETNMLIETKEKDIPILEVPIETIYIENNATSHFNPLKDSLKIYAVFGKFLFASLSSFIIDILLFTFFVSLTKSYFSNSYILVSTIGARIISSTFNFLINKNKVFQNKSGGFSTYIKYAVLCVGQMLLSARGVFLFHAYLRMGESIAKILVDSILFIISFQIQREWVFGKDKN
;
A
#
# COMPACT_ATOMS: atom_id res chain seq x y z
N MET A 1 -2.70 -21.24 -27.37
CA MET A 1 -1.97 -21.76 -26.20
C MET A 1 -2.83 -21.49 -24.98
N SER A 2 -2.75 -22.31 -23.94
CA SER A 2 -3.56 -22.10 -22.71
C SER A 2 -2.79 -21.21 -21.74
N ALA A 3 -3.48 -20.46 -20.89
CA ALA A 3 -2.84 -19.54 -19.96
C ALA A 3 -1.79 -20.21 -19.07
N GLN A 4 -2.03 -21.48 -18.73
CA GLN A 4 -1.18 -22.30 -17.88
C GLN A 4 0.18 -22.66 -18.52
N THR A 5 0.27 -22.62 -19.86
CA THR A 5 1.52 -22.85 -20.61
C THR A 5 2.34 -21.58 -20.83
N GLU A 6 1.73 -20.40 -20.71
CA GLU A 6 2.38 -19.11 -20.97
C GLU A 6 2.69 -18.32 -19.70
N VAL A 7 2.07 -18.69 -18.58
CA VAL A 7 2.19 -18.03 -17.28
C VAL A 7 2.75 -18.99 -16.25
N ALA A 8 3.84 -18.59 -15.59
CA ALA A 8 4.43 -19.36 -14.50
C ALA A 8 3.69 -19.11 -13.18
N VAL A 9 3.79 -20.04 -12.24
CA VAL A 9 3.30 -19.85 -10.86
C VAL A 9 4.47 -19.68 -9.91
N VAL A 10 4.37 -18.78 -8.94
CA VAL A 10 5.29 -18.69 -7.80
C VAL A 10 4.56 -18.92 -6.49
N ILE A 11 5.15 -19.74 -5.63
CA ILE A 11 4.71 -20.04 -4.28
C ILE A 11 5.81 -19.61 -3.29
N PRO A 12 5.76 -18.39 -2.73
CA PRO A 12 6.63 -18.02 -1.62
C PRO A 12 6.21 -18.79 -0.37
N SER A 13 7.16 -19.45 0.29
CA SER A 13 6.89 -20.35 1.40
C SER A 13 7.88 -20.16 2.55
N LEU A 14 7.35 -20.25 3.77
CA LEU A 14 8.09 -20.29 5.03
C LEU A 14 7.39 -21.34 5.90
N ASP A 15 8.15 -22.31 6.39
CA ASP A 15 7.67 -23.37 7.30
C ASP A 15 6.36 -24.06 6.81
N PRO A 16 6.34 -24.63 5.59
CA PRO A 16 5.14 -25.17 4.95
C PRO A 16 4.56 -26.41 5.64
N ASP A 17 3.33 -26.77 5.27
CA ASP A 17 2.67 -28.02 5.60
C ASP A 17 2.18 -28.75 4.33
N GLU A 18 1.45 -29.86 4.49
CA GLU A 18 0.90 -30.69 3.41
C GLU A 18 -0.01 -29.92 2.43
N LYS A 19 -0.53 -28.75 2.83
CA LYS A 19 -1.37 -27.91 1.96
C LYS A 19 -0.56 -27.39 0.77
N MET A 20 0.72 -27.11 0.95
CA MET A 20 1.60 -26.69 -0.14
C MET A 20 1.76 -27.82 -1.17
N THR A 21 2.02 -29.05 -0.71
CA THR A 21 2.14 -30.22 -1.60
C THR A 21 0.86 -30.43 -2.39
N THR A 22 -0.29 -30.43 -1.70
CA THR A 22 -1.61 -30.57 -2.33
C THR A 22 -1.88 -29.46 -3.35
N LEU A 23 -1.49 -28.21 -3.06
CA LEU A 23 -1.64 -27.09 -3.98
C LEU A 23 -0.80 -27.29 -5.25
N ILE A 24 0.46 -27.74 -5.11
CA ILE A 24 1.36 -27.99 -6.24
C ILE A 24 0.78 -29.09 -7.15
N GLU A 25 0.31 -30.20 -6.57
CA GLU A 25 -0.31 -31.30 -7.32
C GLU A 25 -1.51 -30.79 -8.13
N ARG A 26 -2.43 -30.06 -7.51
CA ARG A 26 -3.61 -29.52 -8.20
C ARG A 26 -3.26 -28.51 -9.29
N LEU A 27 -2.25 -27.67 -9.08
CA LEU A 27 -1.76 -26.73 -10.11
C LEU A 27 -1.16 -27.48 -11.31
N LYS A 28 -0.42 -28.57 -11.06
CA LYS A 28 0.13 -29.43 -12.12
C LYS A 28 -0.98 -30.16 -12.87
N GLU A 29 -1.97 -30.72 -12.18
CA GLU A 29 -3.15 -31.36 -12.77
C GLU A 29 -3.95 -30.38 -13.65
N ALA A 30 -4.03 -29.11 -13.25
CA ALA A 30 -4.65 -28.05 -14.03
C ALA A 30 -3.83 -27.56 -15.23
N GLY A 31 -2.61 -28.09 -15.42
CA GLY A 31 -1.78 -27.86 -16.60
C GLY A 31 -0.73 -26.77 -16.46
N PHE A 32 -0.43 -26.25 -15.27
CA PHE A 32 0.69 -25.32 -15.08
C PHE A 32 2.03 -26.03 -15.23
N GLU A 33 2.76 -25.73 -16.30
CA GLU A 33 4.02 -26.41 -16.60
C GLU A 33 5.14 -25.95 -15.65
N LYS A 34 5.22 -24.64 -15.41
CA LYS A 34 6.28 -24.02 -14.58
C LYS A 34 5.76 -23.48 -13.27
N ILE A 35 6.18 -24.16 -12.19
CA ILE A 35 5.93 -23.75 -10.81
C ILE A 35 7.27 -23.50 -10.13
N LEU A 36 7.41 -22.32 -9.51
CA LEU A 36 8.54 -21.93 -8.70
C LEU A 36 8.10 -21.93 -7.24
N VAL A 37 8.87 -22.59 -6.38
CA VAL A 37 8.69 -22.52 -4.93
C VAL A 37 9.87 -21.78 -4.36
N VAL A 38 9.63 -20.78 -3.52
CA VAL A 38 10.71 -20.04 -2.85
C VAL A 38 10.68 -20.37 -1.37
N ASN A 39 11.65 -21.18 -0.93
CA ASN A 39 11.91 -21.43 0.48
C ASN A 39 12.59 -20.20 1.10
N ASP A 40 11.84 -19.37 1.82
CA ASP A 40 12.34 -18.16 2.49
C ASP A 40 13.00 -18.47 3.84
N GLY A 41 13.92 -19.46 3.86
CA GLY A 41 14.71 -19.79 5.05
C GLY A 41 13.97 -20.59 6.11
N SER A 42 13.13 -21.55 5.69
CA SER A 42 12.49 -22.52 6.57
C SER A 42 13.54 -23.41 7.24
N SER A 43 13.23 -23.90 8.44
CA SER A 43 14.10 -24.84 9.14
C SER A 43 14.17 -26.22 8.46
N SER A 44 15.21 -27.00 8.75
CA SER A 44 15.47 -28.28 8.08
C SER A 44 14.38 -29.33 8.28
N GLN A 45 13.54 -29.20 9.31
CA GLN A 45 12.40 -30.09 9.52
C GLN A 45 11.34 -29.99 8.41
N TYR A 46 11.38 -28.93 7.59
CA TYR A 46 10.48 -28.71 6.46
C TYR A 46 11.12 -29.06 5.11
N ASP A 47 12.38 -29.53 5.07
CA ASP A 47 13.08 -29.82 3.81
C ASP A 47 12.34 -30.89 2.97
N CYS A 48 11.63 -31.84 3.61
CA CYS A 48 10.84 -32.87 2.91
C CYS A 48 9.77 -32.29 1.98
N PHE A 49 9.13 -31.17 2.35
CA PHE A 49 8.12 -30.51 1.50
C PHE A 49 8.75 -29.86 0.26
N TYR A 50 9.97 -29.36 0.39
CA TYR A 50 10.71 -28.77 -0.72
C TYR A 50 11.29 -29.84 -1.64
N GLU A 51 11.79 -30.94 -1.08
CA GLU A 51 12.24 -32.12 -1.84
C GLU A 51 11.05 -32.70 -2.64
N GLY A 52 9.90 -32.90 -2.01
CA GLY A 52 8.67 -33.33 -2.70
C GLY A 52 8.25 -32.38 -3.82
N ALA A 53 8.37 -31.06 -3.62
CA ALA A 53 8.12 -30.10 -4.70
C ALA A 53 9.07 -30.27 -5.90
N GLN A 54 10.36 -30.60 -5.66
CA GLN A 54 11.32 -30.89 -6.72
C GLN A 54 10.99 -32.20 -7.45
N GLU A 55 10.57 -33.25 -6.71
CA GLU A 55 10.12 -34.52 -7.28
C GLU A 55 8.90 -34.35 -8.19
N LEU A 56 7.99 -33.43 -7.84
CA LEU A 56 6.86 -33.01 -8.67
C LEU A 56 7.27 -32.10 -9.86
N GLY A 57 8.58 -31.87 -10.06
CA GLY A 57 9.12 -31.08 -11.17
C GLY A 57 8.99 -29.58 -10.99
N CYS A 58 8.92 -29.08 -9.75
CA CYS A 58 8.99 -27.64 -9.46
C CYS A 58 10.45 -27.18 -9.36
N THR A 59 10.67 -25.89 -9.62
CA THR A 59 11.95 -25.26 -9.30
C THR A 59 11.91 -24.68 -7.91
N VAL A 60 12.78 -25.16 -7.02
CA VAL A 60 12.90 -24.64 -5.65
C VAL A 60 14.08 -23.69 -5.54
N LEU A 61 13.81 -22.46 -5.11
CA LEU A 61 14.81 -21.44 -4.78
C LEU A 61 14.90 -21.34 -3.25
N LYS A 62 16.11 -21.37 -2.69
CA LYS A 62 16.31 -21.40 -1.23
C LYS A 62 17.06 -20.16 -0.74
N HIS A 63 16.52 -19.51 0.28
CA HIS A 63 17.23 -18.54 1.09
C HIS A 63 17.88 -19.21 2.30
N ALA A 64 19.05 -18.73 2.70
CA ALA A 64 19.75 -19.22 3.89
C ALA A 64 19.06 -18.81 5.20
N VAL A 65 18.34 -17.68 5.19
CA VAL A 65 17.60 -17.11 6.32
C VAL A 65 16.31 -16.46 5.83
N ASN A 66 15.35 -16.25 6.72
CA ASN A 66 14.09 -15.56 6.42
C ASN A 66 14.30 -14.07 6.14
N TRP A 67 14.12 -13.70 4.87
CA TRP A 67 14.20 -12.31 4.41
C TRP A 67 12.83 -11.65 4.30
N GLY A 68 11.79 -12.43 4.07
CA GLY A 68 10.41 -12.00 3.94
C GLY A 68 9.79 -12.32 2.58
N LYS A 69 8.44 -12.31 2.56
CA LYS A 69 7.62 -12.52 1.35
C LYS A 69 8.01 -11.61 0.18
N GLY A 70 8.30 -10.33 0.44
CA GLY A 70 8.75 -9.38 -0.58
C GLY A 70 10.08 -9.79 -1.23
N ARG A 71 11.07 -10.22 -0.43
CA ARG A 71 12.33 -10.75 -0.96
C ARG A 71 12.09 -12.04 -1.73
N ALA A 72 11.24 -12.95 -1.22
CA ALA A 72 10.91 -14.19 -1.91
C ALA A 72 10.31 -13.92 -3.31
N LEU A 73 9.39 -12.96 -3.43
CA LEU A 73 8.84 -12.53 -4.72
C LEU A 73 9.92 -11.93 -5.63
N LYS A 74 10.80 -11.05 -5.12
CA LYS A 74 11.91 -10.50 -5.90
C LYS A 74 12.90 -11.58 -6.37
N THR A 75 13.18 -12.58 -5.55
CA THR A 75 14.01 -13.73 -5.94
C THR A 75 13.37 -14.50 -7.10
N ALA A 76 12.07 -14.76 -7.02
CA ALA A 76 11.32 -15.39 -8.11
C ALA A 76 11.28 -14.52 -9.38
N PHE A 77 11.06 -13.21 -9.24
CA PHE A 77 11.10 -12.27 -10.37
C PHE A 77 12.47 -12.29 -11.04
N ASN A 78 13.55 -12.22 -10.26
CA ASN A 78 14.90 -12.30 -10.80
C ASN A 78 15.14 -13.62 -11.54
N TYR A 79 14.77 -14.76 -10.97
CA TYR A 79 14.90 -16.05 -11.64
C TYR A 79 14.07 -16.08 -12.94
N PHE A 80 12.81 -15.67 -12.90
CA PHE A 80 11.92 -15.66 -14.07
C PHE A 80 12.46 -14.76 -15.19
N LEU A 81 12.98 -13.58 -14.83
CA LEU A 81 13.48 -12.63 -15.80
C LEU A 81 14.69 -13.15 -16.57
N ASN A 82 15.55 -13.95 -15.92
CA ASN A 82 16.77 -14.52 -16.49
C ASN A 82 16.56 -15.89 -17.16
N GLU A 83 15.81 -16.79 -16.52
CA GLU A 83 15.78 -18.21 -16.88
C GLU A 83 14.53 -18.63 -17.66
N LEU A 84 13.48 -17.79 -17.70
CA LEU A 84 12.17 -18.16 -18.27
C LEU A 84 11.72 -17.21 -19.41
N PRO A 85 12.56 -16.95 -20.44
CA PRO A 85 12.26 -15.97 -21.49
C PRO A 85 11.00 -16.29 -22.31
N GLN A 86 10.57 -17.54 -22.35
CA GLN A 86 9.39 -18.01 -23.08
C GLN A 86 8.06 -17.73 -22.37
N TYR A 87 8.08 -17.38 -21.08
CA TYR A 87 6.87 -17.09 -20.31
C TYR A 87 6.55 -15.59 -20.34
N VAL A 88 5.25 -15.28 -20.49
CA VAL A 88 4.72 -13.91 -20.61
C VAL A 88 4.65 -13.22 -19.25
N GLY A 89 4.30 -13.98 -18.22
CA GLY A 89 4.13 -13.47 -16.86
C GLY A 89 4.13 -14.55 -15.80
N MET A 90 3.81 -14.14 -14.57
CA MET A 90 3.81 -14.98 -13.39
C MET A 90 2.62 -14.65 -12.49
N VAL A 91 1.99 -15.67 -11.91
CA VAL A 91 0.99 -15.51 -10.84
C VAL A 91 1.60 -15.97 -9.51
N ALA A 92 1.56 -15.11 -8.50
CA ALA A 92 1.90 -15.46 -7.12
C ALA A 92 0.70 -16.07 -6.42
N VAL A 93 0.91 -17.17 -5.68
CA VAL A 93 -0.10 -17.88 -4.90
C VAL A 93 0.49 -18.19 -3.53
N ASP A 94 -0.27 -17.93 -2.46
CA ASP A 94 0.18 -18.29 -1.09
C ASP A 94 0.19 -19.81 -0.89
N SER A 95 1.13 -20.31 -0.08
CA SER A 95 1.32 -21.76 0.17
C SER A 95 0.28 -22.39 1.12
N ASP A 96 -0.65 -21.59 1.67
CA ASP A 96 -1.61 -22.00 2.69
C ASP A 96 -2.88 -22.68 2.14
N GLY A 97 -3.00 -22.77 0.81
CA GLY A 97 -4.14 -23.41 0.13
C GLY A 97 -5.43 -22.59 0.16
N GLN A 98 -5.37 -21.31 0.52
CA GLN A 98 -6.57 -20.45 0.59
C GLN A 98 -7.08 -19.98 -0.78
N HIS A 99 -6.26 -20.11 -1.82
CA HIS A 99 -6.58 -19.74 -3.19
C HIS A 99 -6.94 -20.99 -4.00
N SER A 100 -8.08 -20.96 -4.70
CA SER A 100 -8.45 -22.06 -5.60
C SER A 100 -7.61 -22.06 -6.87
N VAL A 101 -7.46 -23.23 -7.49
CA VAL A 101 -6.71 -23.35 -8.75
C VAL A 101 -7.47 -22.66 -9.88
N GLU A 102 -8.79 -22.68 -9.85
CA GLU A 102 -9.67 -21.97 -10.77
C GLU A 102 -9.43 -20.46 -10.70
N ASP A 103 -9.23 -19.91 -9.51
CA ASP A 103 -8.88 -18.50 -9.31
C ASP A 103 -7.50 -18.15 -9.89
N THR A 104 -6.51 -19.03 -9.70
CA THR A 104 -5.18 -18.88 -10.31
C THR A 104 -5.27 -18.88 -11.84
N ILE A 105 -6.06 -19.78 -12.44
CA ILE A 105 -6.28 -19.83 -13.89
C ILE A 105 -6.93 -18.54 -14.38
N ARG A 106 -7.99 -18.06 -13.70
CA ARG A 106 -8.66 -16.81 -14.08
C ARG A 106 -7.72 -15.60 -14.00
N CYS A 107 -6.90 -15.51 -12.96
CA CYS A 107 -5.90 -14.44 -12.86
C CYS A 107 -4.84 -14.54 -13.98
N ALA A 108 -4.40 -15.75 -14.34
CA ALA A 108 -3.47 -15.96 -15.44
C ALA A 108 -4.09 -15.56 -16.79
N GLN A 109 -5.36 -15.88 -17.04
CA GLN A 109 -6.09 -15.47 -18.24
C GLN A 109 -6.19 -13.95 -18.37
N VAL A 110 -6.64 -13.28 -17.31
CA VAL A 110 -6.74 -11.80 -17.28
C VAL A 110 -5.37 -11.14 -17.47
N LEU A 111 -4.30 -11.74 -16.93
CA LEU A 111 -2.94 -11.24 -17.13
C LEU A 111 -2.50 -11.32 -18.60
N LEU A 112 -2.87 -12.38 -19.33
CA LEU A 112 -2.56 -12.50 -20.75
C LEU A 112 -3.35 -11.51 -21.61
N GLU A 113 -4.61 -11.27 -21.25
CA GLU A 113 -5.46 -10.29 -21.94
C GLU A 113 -5.02 -8.84 -21.67
N HIS A 114 -4.44 -8.59 -20.48
CA HIS A 114 -4.05 -7.27 -20.02
C HIS A 114 -2.62 -7.25 -19.43
N PRO A 115 -1.58 -7.44 -20.26
CA PRO A 115 -0.19 -7.55 -19.79
C PRO A 115 0.36 -6.25 -19.18
N ASP A 116 -0.30 -5.12 -19.42
CA ASP A 116 0.06 -3.82 -18.87
C ASP A 116 -0.56 -3.55 -17.49
N ALA A 117 -1.45 -4.43 -17.00
CA ALA A 117 -2.19 -4.23 -15.75
C ALA A 117 -1.78 -5.24 -14.66
N LEU A 118 -1.62 -4.75 -13.43
CA LEU A 118 -1.46 -5.61 -12.26
C LEU A 118 -2.79 -6.32 -11.97
N VAL A 119 -2.78 -7.65 -12.01
CA VAL A 119 -3.97 -8.45 -11.71
C VAL A 119 -3.99 -8.81 -10.23
N LEU A 120 -5.11 -8.55 -9.55
CA LEU A 120 -5.32 -8.90 -8.15
C LEU A 120 -6.50 -9.86 -8.03
N GLY A 121 -6.30 -11.03 -7.42
CA GLY A 121 -7.40 -11.89 -7.01
C GLY A 121 -8.05 -11.34 -5.75
N CYS A 122 -9.20 -10.68 -5.85
CA CYS A 122 -9.82 -9.98 -4.73
C CYS A 122 -10.97 -10.79 -4.12
N ARG A 123 -10.93 -10.96 -2.81
CA ARG A 123 -11.95 -11.70 -2.06
C ARG A 123 -13.25 -10.89 -2.00
N ASP A 124 -14.39 -11.56 -2.16
CA ASP A 124 -15.69 -10.90 -1.94
C ASP A 124 -16.00 -10.75 -0.45
N PHE A 125 -15.66 -9.57 0.08
CA PHE A 125 -15.91 -9.26 1.49
C PHE A 125 -17.38 -9.12 1.88
N LYS A 126 -18.33 -9.29 0.96
CA LYS A 126 -19.77 -9.24 1.25
C LYS A 126 -20.33 -10.58 1.72
N LYS A 127 -19.63 -11.70 1.50
CA LYS A 127 -20.05 -13.04 1.94
C LYS A 127 -19.86 -13.21 3.47
N GLU A 128 -20.77 -13.94 4.12
CA GLU A 128 -20.94 -13.97 5.60
C GLU A 128 -19.80 -14.64 6.39
N ASN A 129 -18.89 -15.37 5.75
CA ASN A 129 -17.92 -16.25 6.42
C ASN A 129 -16.54 -15.64 6.73
N ILE A 130 -16.42 -14.30 6.78
CA ILE A 130 -15.11 -13.65 6.96
C ILE A 130 -14.89 -13.24 8.42
N PRO A 131 -13.76 -13.62 9.04
CA PRO A 131 -13.40 -13.13 10.36
C PRO A 131 -13.41 -11.60 10.41
N PHE A 132 -14.27 -11.04 11.28
CA PHE A 132 -14.56 -9.59 11.34
C PHE A 132 -13.29 -8.73 11.48
N ARG A 133 -12.29 -9.22 12.23
CA ARG A 133 -11.02 -8.50 12.44
C ARG A 133 -10.19 -8.35 11.17
N SER A 134 -10.03 -9.42 10.39
CA SER A 134 -9.27 -9.39 9.13
C SER A 134 -9.98 -8.53 8.07
N ARG A 135 -11.32 -8.60 8.02
CA ARG A 135 -12.14 -7.75 7.15
C ARG A 135 -11.98 -6.26 7.50
N PHE A 136 -12.06 -5.91 8.78
CA PHE A 136 -11.92 -4.51 9.21
C PHE A 136 -10.53 -3.95 8.88
N GLY A 137 -9.47 -4.72 9.15
CA GLY A 137 -8.10 -4.34 8.84
C GLY A 137 -7.90 -4.05 7.36
N ASN A 138 -8.32 -4.96 6.47
CA ASN A 138 -8.20 -4.74 5.03
C ASN A 138 -9.04 -3.55 4.54
N VAL A 139 -10.28 -3.39 5.00
CA VAL A 139 -11.13 -2.25 4.62
C VAL A 139 -10.50 -0.92 5.04
N LEU A 140 -9.91 -0.87 6.24
CA LEU A 140 -9.20 0.31 6.71
C LEU A 140 -7.97 0.60 5.82
N THR A 141 -7.14 -0.40 5.55
CA THR A 141 -5.96 -0.25 4.69
C THR A 141 -6.34 0.20 3.27
N CYS A 142 -7.39 -0.37 2.67
CA CYS A 142 -7.89 0.06 1.35
C CYS A 142 -8.37 1.52 1.36
N LYS A 143 -9.08 1.95 2.41
CA LYS A 143 -9.48 3.35 2.58
C LYS A 143 -8.27 4.27 2.73
N VAL A 144 -7.25 3.87 3.49
CA VAL A 144 -6.01 4.63 3.68
C VAL A 144 -5.24 4.73 2.36
N LEU A 145 -5.10 3.64 1.60
CA LEU A 145 -4.48 3.64 0.27
C LEU A 145 -5.20 4.57 -0.70
N LYS A 146 -6.54 4.55 -0.72
CA LYS A 146 -7.32 5.46 -1.57
C LYS A 146 -7.17 6.91 -1.13
N ALA A 147 -7.23 7.17 0.18
CA ALA A 147 -7.15 8.51 0.73
C ALA A 147 -5.76 9.13 0.57
N LEU A 148 -4.68 8.40 0.86
CA LEU A 148 -3.31 8.91 0.86
C LEU A 148 -2.59 8.65 -0.46
N CYS A 149 -2.80 7.52 -1.11
CA CYS A 149 -2.04 7.17 -2.31
C CYS A 149 -2.86 7.23 -3.60
N GLY A 150 -4.19 7.38 -3.52
CA GLY A 150 -5.06 7.41 -4.70
C GLY A 150 -5.24 6.04 -5.35
N VAL A 151 -4.85 4.98 -4.64
CA VAL A 151 -4.97 3.59 -5.08
C VAL A 151 -6.30 3.05 -4.60
N GLY A 152 -7.24 2.88 -5.53
CA GLY A 152 -8.54 2.29 -5.25
C GLY A 152 -8.51 0.78 -5.47
N VAL A 153 -8.48 0.02 -4.39
CA VAL A 153 -8.59 -1.45 -4.41
C VAL A 153 -9.61 -1.93 -3.37
N SER A 154 -10.23 -3.08 -3.62
CA SER A 154 -11.15 -3.77 -2.71
C SER A 154 -10.42 -4.72 -1.75
N ASP A 155 -9.27 -5.26 -2.17
CA ASP A 155 -8.43 -6.14 -1.37
C ASP A 155 -6.94 -5.79 -1.48
N SER A 156 -6.43 -5.06 -0.50
CA SER A 156 -5.00 -4.68 -0.44
C SER A 156 -4.08 -5.81 0.02
N GLN A 157 -4.65 -6.83 0.67
CA GLN A 157 -3.93 -7.90 1.36
C GLN A 157 -4.07 -9.26 0.66
N THR A 158 -4.54 -9.29 -0.59
CA THR A 158 -4.52 -10.51 -1.38
C THR A 158 -3.09 -10.89 -1.74
N GLY A 159 -2.75 -12.17 -1.57
CA GLY A 159 -1.52 -12.76 -2.07
C GLY A 159 -1.63 -13.33 -3.48
N LEU A 160 -2.84 -13.48 -4.02
CA LEU A 160 -3.05 -13.91 -5.41
C LEU A 160 -2.88 -12.72 -6.35
N ARG A 161 -1.75 -12.65 -7.05
CA ARG A 161 -1.38 -11.51 -7.90
C ARG A 161 -0.72 -11.95 -9.20
N GLY A 162 -1.15 -11.38 -10.33
CA GLY A 162 -0.58 -11.61 -11.64
C GLY A 162 0.34 -10.46 -12.08
N PHE A 163 1.55 -10.81 -12.54
CA PHE A 163 2.59 -9.89 -12.96
C PHE A 163 3.07 -10.22 -14.37
N SER A 164 3.12 -9.22 -15.25
CA SER A 164 3.81 -9.38 -16.53
C SER A 164 5.31 -9.27 -16.35
N ARG A 165 6.05 -9.74 -17.36
CA ARG A 165 7.51 -9.57 -17.43
C ARG A 165 7.95 -8.12 -17.26
N GLN A 166 7.23 -7.15 -17.83
CA GLN A 166 7.57 -5.73 -17.69
C GLN A 166 7.34 -5.23 -16.26
N MET A 167 6.21 -5.60 -15.65
CA MET A 167 5.91 -5.27 -14.26
C MET A 167 6.94 -5.86 -13.29
N MET A 168 7.36 -7.11 -13.50
CA MET A 168 8.39 -7.73 -12.67
C MET A 168 9.69 -6.92 -12.69
N LYS A 169 10.15 -6.44 -13.86
CA LYS A 169 11.32 -5.54 -13.96
C LYS A 169 11.12 -4.26 -13.17
N GLN A 170 9.93 -3.67 -13.25
CA GLN A 170 9.60 -2.44 -12.53
C GLN A 170 9.54 -2.65 -11.02
N PHE A 171 9.02 -3.77 -10.54
CA PHE A 171 8.84 -4.02 -9.11
C PHE A 171 10.08 -4.59 -8.39
N MET A 172 11.14 -4.94 -9.14
CA MET A 172 12.43 -5.32 -8.54
C MET A 172 13.01 -4.21 -7.64
N ASP A 173 12.83 -2.94 -8.04
CA ASP A 173 13.33 -1.78 -7.31
C ASP A 173 12.37 -1.28 -6.20
N THR A 174 11.19 -1.90 -6.08
CA THR A 174 10.21 -1.53 -5.06
C THR A 174 10.78 -1.77 -3.66
N LYS A 175 10.61 -0.78 -2.78
CA LYS A 175 11.10 -0.86 -1.40
C LYS A 175 10.33 -1.91 -0.58
N GLY A 176 11.01 -2.43 0.45
CA GLY A 176 10.45 -3.43 1.34
C GLY A 176 10.83 -4.85 0.94
N GLU A 177 10.94 -5.71 1.93
CA GLU A 177 11.36 -7.11 1.75
C GLU A 177 10.38 -8.08 2.42
N ARG A 178 9.48 -7.60 3.28
CA ARG A 178 8.42 -8.39 3.92
C ARG A 178 7.06 -7.95 3.38
N PHE A 179 5.99 -8.08 4.17
CA PHE A 179 4.62 -7.76 3.76
C PHE A 179 4.44 -6.30 3.30
N GLU A 180 5.27 -5.35 3.76
CA GLU A 180 5.22 -3.97 3.28
C GLU A 180 5.55 -3.82 1.78
N PHE A 181 6.26 -4.78 1.18
CA PHE A 181 6.55 -4.80 -0.26
C PHE A 181 5.25 -4.77 -1.08
N GLU A 182 4.27 -5.58 -0.72
CA GLU A 182 2.98 -5.66 -1.42
C GLU A 182 2.22 -4.34 -1.36
N THR A 183 2.36 -3.58 -0.26
CA THR A 183 1.77 -2.24 -0.12
C THR A 183 2.54 -1.21 -0.95
N ASN A 184 3.87 -1.22 -0.91
CA ASN A 184 4.70 -0.32 -1.72
C ASN A 184 4.46 -0.54 -3.21
N MET A 185 4.33 -1.79 -3.65
CA MET A 185 3.98 -2.15 -5.02
C MET A 185 2.66 -1.52 -5.44
N LEU A 186 1.61 -1.64 -4.62
CA LEU A 186 0.31 -1.00 -4.90
C LEU A 186 0.44 0.51 -5.03
N ILE A 187 1.23 1.16 -4.16
CA ILE A 187 1.47 2.61 -4.26
C ILE A 187 2.22 2.96 -5.56
N GLU A 188 3.21 2.16 -5.92
CA GLU A 188 4.06 2.36 -7.09
C GLU A 188 3.29 2.18 -8.40
N THR A 189 2.19 1.40 -8.42
CA THR A 189 1.29 1.36 -9.59
C THR A 189 0.78 2.74 -9.95
N LYS A 190 0.43 3.57 -8.95
CA LYS A 190 -0.06 4.93 -9.18
C LYS A 190 1.05 5.87 -9.64
N GLU A 191 2.27 5.68 -9.16
CA GLU A 191 3.44 6.48 -9.54
C GLU A 191 3.90 6.17 -10.97
N LYS A 192 3.77 4.90 -11.40
CA LYS A 192 4.15 4.39 -12.72
C LYS A 192 2.99 4.33 -13.73
N ASP A 193 1.81 4.82 -13.35
CA ASP A 193 0.59 4.79 -14.17
C ASP A 193 0.22 3.36 -14.66
N ILE A 194 0.46 2.33 -13.83
CA ILE A 194 0.12 0.92 -14.08
C ILE A 194 -1.35 0.68 -13.65
N PRO A 195 -2.25 0.24 -14.55
CA PRO A 195 -3.62 -0.13 -14.19
C PRO A 195 -3.67 -1.32 -13.22
N ILE A 196 -4.71 -1.37 -12.39
CA ILE A 196 -5.02 -2.53 -11.54
C ILE A 196 -6.34 -3.13 -12.01
N LEU A 197 -6.36 -4.46 -12.20
CA LEU A 197 -7.57 -5.22 -12.49
C LEU A 197 -7.85 -6.18 -11.35
N GLU A 198 -9.10 -6.18 -10.86
CA GLU A 198 -9.54 -7.03 -9.76
C GLU A 198 -10.38 -8.20 -10.30
N VAL A 199 -9.92 -9.42 -10.05
CA VAL A 199 -10.62 -10.66 -10.39
C VAL A 199 -11.29 -11.17 -9.12
N PRO A 200 -12.63 -11.30 -9.07
CA PRO A 200 -13.31 -11.82 -7.89
C PRO A 200 -12.95 -13.29 -7.64
N ILE A 201 -12.44 -13.60 -6.44
CA ILE A 201 -12.02 -14.95 -6.05
C ILE A 201 -12.84 -15.50 -4.88
N GLU A 202 -12.92 -16.82 -4.81
CA GLU A 202 -13.55 -17.50 -3.66
C GLU A 202 -12.48 -17.76 -2.59
N THR A 203 -12.73 -17.29 -1.37
CA THR A 203 -11.79 -17.54 -0.28
C THR A 203 -12.09 -18.87 0.40
N ILE A 204 -11.15 -19.79 0.35
CA ILE A 204 -11.21 -21.04 1.10
C ILE A 204 -10.64 -20.74 2.50
N TYR A 205 -11.51 -20.50 3.48
CA TYR A 205 -11.08 -20.26 4.86
C TYR A 205 -10.73 -21.58 5.54
N ILE A 206 -9.43 -21.83 5.71
CA ILE A 206 -8.92 -22.99 6.43
C ILE A 206 -8.52 -22.54 7.84
N GLU A 207 -9.08 -23.19 8.87
CA GLU A 207 -8.65 -23.08 10.28
C GLU A 207 -8.52 -21.64 10.82
N ASN A 208 -9.43 -20.71 10.48
CA ASN A 208 -9.41 -19.31 10.93
C ASN A 208 -8.10 -18.54 10.65
N ASN A 209 -7.35 -18.90 9.59
CA ASN A 209 -6.03 -18.33 9.28
C ASN A 209 -4.94 -18.63 10.32
N ALA A 210 -5.05 -19.73 11.10
CA ALA A 210 -4.07 -20.09 12.12
C ALA A 210 -2.65 -20.31 11.56
N THR A 211 -2.53 -20.70 10.29
CA THR A 211 -1.26 -20.94 9.60
C THR A 211 -0.67 -19.69 8.92
N SER A 212 -1.31 -18.52 9.03
CA SER A 212 -0.71 -17.30 8.50
C SER A 212 0.46 -16.86 9.39
N HIS A 213 1.67 -16.77 8.80
CA HIS A 213 2.85 -16.22 9.48
C HIS A 213 2.79 -14.68 9.69
N PHE A 214 1.63 -14.06 9.45
CA PHE A 214 1.40 -12.64 9.66
C PHE A 214 1.29 -12.31 11.15
N ASN A 215 2.19 -11.48 11.67
CA ASN A 215 2.11 -10.95 13.02
C ASN A 215 1.24 -9.68 13.04
N PRO A 216 0.03 -9.70 13.65
CA PRO A 216 -0.94 -8.61 13.51
C PRO A 216 -0.44 -7.23 13.96
N LEU A 217 0.48 -7.16 14.93
CA LEU A 217 1.01 -5.90 15.42
C LEU A 217 2.24 -5.45 14.63
N LYS A 218 3.25 -6.31 14.55
CA LYS A 218 4.54 -5.95 13.93
C LYS A 218 4.41 -5.70 12.44
N ASP A 219 3.64 -6.51 11.73
CA ASP A 219 3.52 -6.39 10.28
C ASP A 219 2.55 -5.27 9.89
N SER A 220 1.48 -5.06 10.66
CA SER A 220 0.65 -3.86 10.51
C SER A 220 1.47 -2.59 10.70
N LEU A 221 2.32 -2.50 11.74
CA LEU A 221 3.18 -1.33 11.95
C LEU A 221 4.11 -1.06 10.75
N LYS A 222 4.69 -2.10 10.15
CA LYS A 222 5.54 -1.94 8.95
C LYS A 222 4.74 -1.46 7.74
N ILE A 223 3.54 -2.01 7.52
CA ILE A 223 2.62 -1.56 6.47
C ILE A 223 2.25 -0.09 6.69
N TYR A 224 1.87 0.30 7.91
CA TYR A 224 1.50 1.68 8.22
C TYR A 224 2.69 2.64 8.17
N ALA A 225 3.91 2.17 8.45
CA ALA A 225 5.13 2.98 8.34
C ALA A 225 5.41 3.43 6.89
N VAL A 226 4.89 2.72 5.87
CA VAL A 226 4.93 3.17 4.48
C VAL A 226 4.26 4.54 4.31
N PHE A 227 3.19 4.80 5.07
CA PHE A 227 2.50 6.09 5.06
C PHE A 227 3.21 7.16 5.92
N GLY A 228 4.30 6.80 6.61
CA GLY A 228 5.04 7.68 7.52
C GLY A 228 5.55 8.96 6.85
N LYS A 229 5.92 8.93 5.56
CA LYS A 229 6.33 10.13 4.82
C LYS A 229 5.24 11.21 4.76
N PHE A 230 3.97 10.79 4.66
CA PHE A 230 2.81 11.69 4.59
C PHE A 230 2.48 12.30 5.94
N LEU A 231 2.53 11.46 7.00
CA LEU A 231 2.34 11.91 8.38
C LEU A 231 3.45 12.84 8.83
N PHE A 232 4.70 12.53 8.48
CA PHE A 232 5.88 13.32 8.86
C PHE A 232 5.83 14.73 8.30
N ALA A 233 5.56 14.90 6.99
CA ALA A 233 5.49 16.23 6.37
C ALA A 233 4.52 17.17 7.11
N SER A 234 3.40 16.60 7.54
CA SER A 234 2.26 17.32 8.10
C SER A 234 2.45 17.58 9.60
N LEU A 235 2.95 16.59 10.33
CA LEU A 235 3.27 16.71 11.73
C LEU A 235 4.45 17.67 11.95
N SER A 236 5.48 17.61 11.09
CA SER A 236 6.60 18.57 11.14
C SER A 236 6.14 20.00 10.89
N SER A 237 5.26 20.22 9.90
CA SER A 237 4.67 21.54 9.65
C SER A 237 3.87 22.04 10.86
N PHE A 238 3.08 21.17 11.49
CA PHE A 238 2.33 21.51 12.71
C PHE A 238 3.25 21.88 13.89
N ILE A 239 4.32 21.12 14.11
CA ILE A 239 5.31 21.44 15.15
C ILE A 239 5.99 22.79 14.87
N ILE A 240 6.38 23.03 13.61
CA ILE A 240 6.97 24.32 13.19
C ILE A 240 5.97 25.47 13.42
N ASP A 241 4.69 25.27 13.12
CA ASP A 241 3.64 26.28 13.36
C ASP A 241 3.58 26.67 14.85
N ILE A 242 3.59 25.70 15.76
CA ILE A 242 3.54 25.95 17.21
C ILE A 242 4.80 26.66 17.70
N LEU A 243 5.98 26.22 17.25
CA LEU A 243 7.25 26.83 17.66
C LEU A 243 7.37 28.27 17.16
N LEU A 244 7.02 28.52 15.89
CA LEU A 244 7.03 29.87 15.32
C LEU A 244 5.98 30.77 15.93
N PHE A 245 4.79 30.25 16.22
CA PHE A 245 3.76 31.01 16.93
C PHE A 245 4.26 31.45 18.31
N THR A 246 4.87 30.54 19.07
CA THR A 246 5.42 30.84 20.40
C THR A 246 6.53 31.89 20.33
N PHE A 247 7.44 31.75 19.35
CA PHE A 247 8.50 32.70 19.10
C PHE A 247 7.97 34.09 18.70
N PHE A 248 7.02 34.15 17.76
CA PHE A 248 6.43 35.42 17.32
C PHE A 248 5.60 36.09 18.42
N VAL A 249 4.91 35.34 19.28
CA VAL A 249 4.24 35.91 20.45
C VAL A 249 5.26 36.58 21.37
N SER A 250 6.40 35.92 21.64
CA SER A 250 7.48 36.51 22.45
C SER A 250 8.00 37.83 21.88
N LEU A 251 8.14 37.91 20.55
CA LEU A 251 8.60 39.13 19.87
C LEU A 251 7.54 40.22 19.80
N THR A 252 6.30 39.88 19.42
CA THR A 252 5.27 40.86 19.03
C THR A 252 4.44 41.36 20.20
N LYS A 253 4.38 40.63 21.31
CA LYS A 253 3.59 40.99 22.50
C LYS A 253 3.96 42.35 23.08
N SER A 254 5.22 42.77 22.95
CA SER A 254 5.69 44.08 23.42
C SER A 254 5.40 45.23 22.45
N TYR A 255 5.10 44.93 21.18
CA TYR A 255 4.90 45.95 20.13
C TYR A 255 3.44 46.12 19.71
N PHE A 256 2.62 45.08 19.85
CA PHE A 256 1.22 45.06 19.42
C PHE A 256 0.33 44.69 20.61
N SER A 257 -0.64 45.53 20.96
CA SER A 257 -1.48 45.36 22.15
C SER A 257 -2.45 44.17 22.05
N ASN A 258 -3.55 44.32 21.33
CA ASN A 258 -4.58 43.28 21.16
C ASN A 258 -4.39 42.46 19.87
N SER A 259 -3.49 42.89 18.99
CA SER A 259 -3.29 42.29 17.66
C SER A 259 -2.09 41.33 17.57
N TYR A 260 -1.26 41.21 18.60
CA TYR A 260 -0.05 40.36 18.55
C TYR A 260 -0.36 38.89 18.27
N ILE A 261 -1.48 38.37 18.79
CA ILE A 261 -1.93 36.99 18.56
C ILE A 261 -2.18 36.78 17.07
N LEU A 262 -2.95 37.69 16.44
CA LEU A 262 -3.28 37.62 15.03
C LEU A 262 -2.04 37.72 14.15
N VAL A 263 -1.14 38.68 14.43
CA VAL A 263 0.12 38.85 13.70
C VAL A 263 1.01 37.61 13.83
N SER A 264 1.11 37.05 15.04
CA SER A 264 1.91 35.84 15.31
C SER A 264 1.34 34.61 14.61
N THR A 265 0.01 34.44 14.60
CA THR A 265 -0.65 33.34 13.89
C THR A 265 -0.44 33.44 12.39
N ILE A 266 -0.59 34.64 11.79
CA ILE A 266 -0.37 34.84 10.35
C ILE A 266 1.08 34.53 9.98
N GLY A 267 2.04 35.09 10.71
CA GLY A 267 3.47 34.85 10.46
C GLY A 267 3.83 33.38 10.57
N ALA A 268 3.39 32.70 11.63
CA ALA A 268 3.65 31.28 11.83
C ALA A 268 3.06 30.44 10.69
N ARG A 269 1.81 30.72 10.29
CA ARG A 269 1.10 30.00 9.22
C ARG A 269 1.74 30.16 7.86
N ILE A 270 2.24 31.35 7.51
CA ILE A 270 2.92 31.59 6.23
C ILE A 270 4.16 30.71 6.14
N ILE A 271 5.00 30.70 7.18
CA ILE A 271 6.25 29.95 7.17
C ILE A 271 5.99 28.44 7.27
N SER A 272 5.11 28.01 8.18
CA SER A 272 4.78 26.58 8.37
C SER A 272 4.12 25.95 7.15
N SER A 273 3.24 26.69 6.45
CA SER A 273 2.60 26.25 5.21
C SER A 273 3.58 26.24 4.03
N THR A 274 4.50 27.21 3.96
CA THR A 274 5.56 27.21 2.94
C THR A 274 6.49 26.02 3.12
N PHE A 275 6.88 25.70 4.36
CA PHE A 275 7.65 24.49 4.66
C PHE A 275 6.90 23.22 4.24
N ASN A 276 5.60 23.13 4.59
CA ASN A 276 4.73 22.00 4.24
C ASN A 276 4.66 21.80 2.71
N PHE A 277 4.44 22.88 1.96
CA PHE A 277 4.45 22.88 0.50
C PHE A 277 5.77 22.34 -0.07
N LEU A 278 6.92 22.83 0.43
CA LEU A 278 8.23 22.41 -0.07
C LEU A 278 8.51 20.92 0.19
N ILE A 279 8.18 20.43 1.39
CA ILE A 279 8.33 19.01 1.72
C ILE A 279 7.38 18.16 0.87
N ASN A 280 6.11 18.57 0.75
CA ASN A 280 5.14 17.80 -0.03
C ASN A 280 5.51 17.78 -1.52
N LYS A 281 5.94 18.91 -2.08
CA LYS A 281 6.41 19.00 -3.46
C LYS A 281 7.63 18.10 -3.71
N ASN A 282 8.67 18.23 -2.88
CA ASN A 282 9.98 17.63 -3.18
C ASN A 282 10.12 16.18 -2.68
N LYS A 283 9.50 15.83 -1.55
CA LYS A 283 9.71 14.53 -0.89
C LYS A 283 8.49 13.60 -0.97
N VAL A 284 7.28 14.15 -0.96
CA VAL A 284 6.05 13.34 -0.88
C VAL A 284 5.49 13.02 -2.26
N PHE A 285 5.27 14.05 -3.09
CA PHE A 285 4.69 13.93 -4.43
C PHE A 285 5.72 14.00 -5.56
N GLN A 286 6.96 14.41 -5.25
CA GLN A 286 8.08 14.51 -6.20
C GLN A 286 7.73 15.27 -7.50
N ASN A 287 6.87 16.30 -7.38
CA ASN A 287 6.41 17.07 -8.53
C ASN A 287 7.50 18.08 -8.96
N LYS A 288 8.19 17.75 -10.06
CA LYS A 288 9.26 18.57 -10.65
C LYS A 288 8.76 19.73 -11.52
N SER A 289 7.48 19.75 -11.93
CA SER A 289 6.94 20.72 -12.91
C SER A 289 6.21 21.92 -12.29
N GLY A 290 5.88 21.87 -10.99
CA GLY A 290 5.07 22.91 -10.35
C GLY A 290 5.79 24.26 -10.16
N GLY A 291 5.48 25.25 -10.99
CA GLY A 291 5.89 26.65 -10.84
C GLY A 291 5.06 27.44 -9.82
N PHE A 292 4.98 28.77 -9.97
CA PHE A 292 4.23 29.67 -9.08
C PHE A 292 2.72 29.35 -9.00
N SER A 293 2.13 28.84 -10.09
CA SER A 293 0.72 28.41 -10.14
C SER A 293 0.38 27.33 -9.09
N THR A 294 1.27 26.35 -8.90
CA THR A 294 1.11 25.28 -7.89
C THR A 294 1.11 25.85 -6.47
N TYR A 295 1.94 26.88 -6.22
CA TYR A 295 1.95 27.57 -4.93
C TYR A 295 0.63 28.32 -4.67
N ILE A 296 0.07 28.99 -5.67
CA ILE A 296 -1.24 29.64 -5.55
C ILE A 296 -2.33 28.62 -5.23
N LYS A 297 -2.40 27.49 -5.96
CA LYS A 297 -3.36 26.41 -5.68
C LYS A 297 -3.25 25.94 -4.22
N TYR A 298 -2.02 25.76 -3.74
CA TYR A 298 -1.77 25.39 -2.35
C TYR A 298 -2.22 26.46 -1.34
N ALA A 299 -1.91 27.74 -1.60
CA ALA A 299 -2.31 28.85 -0.74
C ALA A 299 -3.84 28.97 -0.62
N VAL A 300 -4.56 28.84 -1.75
CA VAL A 300 -6.03 28.81 -1.77
C VAL A 300 -6.57 27.68 -0.89
N LEU A 301 -5.97 26.48 -0.99
CA LEU A 301 -6.34 25.35 -0.15
C LEU A 301 -6.10 25.62 1.34
N CYS A 302 -4.96 26.20 1.71
CA CYS A 302 -4.65 26.53 3.10
C CYS A 302 -5.66 27.52 3.68
N VAL A 303 -6.02 28.57 2.94
CA VAL A 303 -7.03 29.55 3.38
C VAL A 303 -8.40 28.89 3.56
N GLY A 304 -8.84 28.09 2.58
CA GLY A 304 -10.09 27.34 2.68
C GLY A 304 -10.12 26.40 3.89
N GLN A 305 -9.02 25.68 4.12
CA GLN A 305 -8.87 24.79 5.27
C GLN A 305 -8.94 25.55 6.61
N MET A 306 -8.31 26.72 6.71
CA MET A 306 -8.37 27.55 7.92
C MET A 306 -9.79 28.03 8.24
N LEU A 307 -10.53 28.48 7.22
CA LEU A 307 -11.91 28.94 7.38
C LEU A 307 -12.84 27.78 7.78
N LEU A 308 -12.70 26.62 7.14
CA LEU A 308 -13.46 25.42 7.47
C LEU A 308 -13.15 24.91 8.88
N SER A 309 -11.88 24.98 9.30
CA SER A 309 -11.45 24.62 10.66
C SER A 309 -12.14 25.51 11.69
N ALA A 310 -12.03 26.84 11.53
CA ALA A 310 -12.66 27.80 12.44
C ALA A 310 -14.18 27.58 12.55
N ARG A 311 -14.86 27.39 11.41
CA ARG A 311 -16.30 27.14 11.38
C ARG A 311 -16.67 25.80 12.00
N GLY A 312 -15.91 24.74 11.71
CA GLY A 312 -16.14 23.39 12.23
C GLY A 312 -16.02 23.34 13.75
N VAL A 313 -14.97 23.92 14.32
CA VAL A 313 -14.78 23.99 15.77
C VAL A 313 -15.93 24.73 16.45
N PHE A 314 -16.35 25.87 15.90
CA PHE A 314 -17.50 26.61 16.40
C PHE A 314 -18.79 25.75 16.41
N LEU A 315 -19.07 25.03 15.32
CA LEU A 315 -20.27 24.20 15.21
C LEU A 315 -20.25 23.03 16.22
N PHE A 316 -19.12 22.34 16.34
CA PHE A 316 -18.97 21.24 17.29
C PHE A 316 -19.10 21.73 18.74
N HIS A 317 -18.52 22.89 19.05
CA HIS A 317 -18.68 23.49 20.37
C HIS A 317 -20.13 23.92 20.66
N ALA A 318 -20.75 24.63 19.71
CA ALA A 318 -22.11 25.18 19.88
C ALA A 318 -23.20 24.11 19.94
N TYR A 319 -23.12 23.08 19.07
CA TYR A 319 -24.19 22.07 18.93
C TYR A 319 -23.92 20.77 19.67
N LEU A 320 -22.66 20.35 19.79
CA LEU A 320 -22.30 19.08 20.45
C LEU A 320 -21.72 19.29 21.87
N ARG A 321 -21.61 20.54 22.33
CA ARG A 321 -21.02 20.92 23.64
C ARG A 321 -19.65 20.30 23.87
N MET A 322 -18.91 20.03 22.80
CA MET A 322 -17.58 19.47 22.88
C MET A 322 -16.58 20.53 23.34
N GLY A 323 -15.61 20.13 24.16
CA GLY A 323 -14.51 21.02 24.55
C GLY A 323 -13.77 21.51 23.30
N GLU A 324 -13.47 22.81 23.25
CA GLU A 324 -12.89 23.48 22.07
C GLU A 324 -11.63 22.78 21.55
N SER A 325 -10.76 22.32 22.45
CA SER A 325 -9.55 21.58 22.10
C SER A 325 -9.85 20.23 21.43
N ILE A 326 -10.84 19.49 21.93
CA ILE A 326 -11.23 18.17 21.38
C ILE A 326 -11.89 18.36 20.01
N ALA A 327 -12.79 19.34 19.90
CA ALA A 327 -13.41 19.71 18.63
C ALA A 327 -12.37 20.11 17.58
N LYS A 328 -11.37 20.91 17.98
CA LYS A 328 -10.25 21.30 17.11
C LYS A 328 -9.44 20.13 16.60
N ILE A 329 -9.06 19.20 17.49
CA ILE A 329 -8.29 18.00 17.10
C ILE A 329 -9.07 17.17 16.07
N LEU A 330 -10.36 16.94 16.28
CA LEU A 330 -11.19 16.14 15.37
C LEU A 330 -11.37 16.82 14.01
N VAL A 331 -11.77 18.10 14.01
CA VAL A 331 -12.01 18.87 12.78
C VAL A 331 -10.71 18.97 11.97
N ASP A 332 -9.59 19.32 12.61
CA ASP A 332 -8.31 19.48 11.91
C ASP A 332 -7.77 18.15 11.37
N SER A 333 -8.03 17.03 12.06
CA SER A 333 -7.65 15.69 11.57
C SER A 333 -8.43 15.29 10.32
N ILE A 334 -9.73 15.58 10.25
CA ILE A 334 -10.56 15.31 9.06
C ILE A 334 -10.14 16.22 7.90
N LEU A 335 -10.01 17.52 8.16
CA LEU A 335 -9.57 18.49 7.17
C LEU A 335 -8.16 18.19 6.67
N PHE A 336 -7.30 17.63 7.50
CA PHE A 336 -5.97 17.18 7.09
C PHE A 336 -6.06 16.10 6.00
N ILE A 337 -6.88 15.07 6.18
CA ILE A 337 -7.07 13.98 5.20
C ILE A 337 -7.64 14.53 3.88
N ILE A 338 -8.64 15.41 3.97
CA ILE A 338 -9.26 16.05 2.79
C ILE A 338 -8.26 16.95 2.06
N SER A 339 -7.55 17.80 2.80
CA SER A 339 -6.51 18.68 2.26
C SER A 339 -5.44 17.88 1.55
N PHE A 340 -5.03 16.75 2.12
CA PHE A 340 -4.06 15.87 1.50
C PHE A 340 -4.55 15.30 0.15
N GLN A 341 -5.81 14.88 0.06
CA GLN A 341 -6.41 14.42 -1.20
C GLN A 341 -6.44 15.54 -2.26
N ILE A 342 -6.85 16.75 -1.87
CA ILE A 342 -6.89 17.91 -2.78
C ILE A 342 -5.47 18.27 -3.22
N GLN A 343 -4.48 18.18 -2.32
CA GLN A 343 -3.08 18.40 -2.66
C GLN A 343 -2.61 17.43 -3.74
N ARG A 344 -2.91 16.14 -3.60
CA ARG A 344 -2.51 15.12 -4.58
C ARG A 344 -3.19 15.31 -5.94
N GLU A 345 -4.52 15.47 -5.96
CA GLU A 345 -5.29 15.45 -7.21
C GLU A 345 -5.32 16.80 -7.93
N TRP A 346 -5.32 17.92 -7.20
CA TRP A 346 -5.52 19.25 -7.78
C TRP A 346 -4.29 20.16 -7.71
N VAL A 347 -3.62 20.21 -6.54
CA VAL A 347 -2.45 21.09 -6.36
C VAL A 347 -1.24 20.55 -7.11
N PHE A 348 -0.92 19.27 -6.86
CA PHE A 348 0.24 18.57 -7.43
C PHE A 348 -0.14 17.57 -8.53
N GLY A 349 -1.41 17.48 -8.90
CA GLY A 349 -1.87 16.64 -10.01
C GLY A 349 -1.19 17.06 -11.32
N LYS A 350 -0.89 16.07 -12.18
CA LYS A 350 -0.47 16.35 -13.57
C LYS A 350 -1.63 17.06 -14.27
N ASP A 351 -1.35 18.14 -15.00
CA ASP A 351 -2.38 18.77 -15.83
C ASP A 351 -2.88 17.72 -16.84
N LYS A 352 -4.19 17.48 -16.84
CA LYS A 352 -4.82 16.59 -17.82
C LYS A 352 -4.76 17.32 -19.17
N ASN A 353 -3.76 17.01 -19.99
CA ASN A 353 -3.76 17.36 -21.40
C ASN A 353 -4.78 16.52 -22.16
#